data_AF-A0A4Z0Q0F4-F1
#
_entry.id   AF-A0A4Z0Q0F4-F1
#
_cell.length_a   1.000
_cell.length_b   1.000
_cell.length_c   1.000
_cell.angle_alpha   90.00
_cell.angle_beta   90.00
_cell.angle_gamma   90.00
#
_symmetry.space_group_name_H-M   'P 1'
#
loop_
_entity.id
_entity.type
_entity.pdbx_description
1 polymer ?
#
loop_
_entity_poly.entity_id
_entity_poly.type
_entity_poly.pdbx_seq_one_letter_code
_entity_poly.pdbx_strand_id
1 'polypeptide(L)'
;HPVSRGALCPKGAGLVDFIHSESRLKFPQYRAPGSDKWQQISWEEAFDRIAKLMKEDRDANYQAQNAEGVTVNRWLTTGMLCASASSNETGYLTQKFSRALGMLAVDNQARV
;
A
#
# COMPACT_ATOMS: atom_id res chain seq x y z
N HIS A 1 -18.55 4.36 -26.21
CA HIS A 1 -18.80 3.51 -25.03
C HIS A 1 -20.31 3.43 -24.77
N PRO A 2 -20.93 2.24 -24.68
CA PRO A 2 -22.39 2.07 -24.62
C PRO A 2 -23.04 2.66 -23.36
N VAL A 3 -22.33 2.66 -22.22
CA VAL A 3 -22.82 3.26 -20.96
C VAL A 3 -22.82 4.79 -21.01
N SER A 4 -21.68 5.41 -21.33
CA SER A 4 -21.53 6.87 -21.25
C SER A 4 -21.98 7.64 -22.49
N ARG A 5 -22.05 6.99 -23.67
CA ARG A 5 -22.33 7.62 -24.98
C ARG A 5 -21.55 8.91 -25.26
N GLY A 6 -20.35 9.03 -24.69
CA GLY A 6 -19.48 10.21 -24.85
C GLY A 6 -19.65 11.29 -23.77
N ALA A 7 -20.63 11.18 -22.88
CA ALA A 7 -20.79 12.12 -21.77
C ALA A 7 -19.72 11.90 -20.67
N LEU A 8 -19.28 13.01 -20.07
CA LEU A 8 -18.40 13.02 -18.89
C LEU A 8 -18.95 14.02 -17.86
N CYS A 9 -19.07 13.58 -16.60
CA CYS A 9 -19.36 14.47 -15.47
C CYS A 9 -18.12 15.33 -15.15
N PRO A 10 -18.19 16.39 -14.30
CA PRO A 10 -17.06 17.31 -14.10
C PRO A 10 -15.78 16.61 -13.60
N LYS A 11 -15.91 15.54 -12.80
CA LYS A 11 -14.76 14.73 -12.35
C LYS A 11 -14.07 14.00 -13.51
N GLY A 12 -14.86 13.47 -14.45
CA GLY A 12 -14.33 12.74 -15.61
C GLY A 12 -13.78 13.69 -16.68
N ALA A 13 -14.44 14.82 -16.89
CA ALA A 13 -14.00 15.83 -17.86
C ALA A 13 -12.71 16.54 -17.41
N GLY A 14 -12.52 16.72 -16.10
CA GLY A 14 -11.33 17.34 -15.51
C GLY A 14 -10.13 16.40 -15.30
N LEU A 15 -10.13 15.19 -15.86
CA LEU A 15 -9.04 14.22 -15.64
C LEU A 15 -7.67 14.74 -16.09
N VAL A 16 -7.62 15.61 -17.12
CA VAL A 16 -6.38 16.20 -17.61
C VAL A 16 -5.67 17.02 -16.52
N ASP A 17 -6.41 17.69 -15.66
CA ASP A 17 -5.85 18.51 -14.57
C ASP A 17 -5.41 17.67 -13.35
N PHE A 18 -5.99 16.47 -13.19
CA PHE A 18 -5.58 15.51 -12.16
C PHE A 18 -4.33 14.72 -12.58
N ILE A 19 -4.30 14.25 -13.83
CA ILE A 19 -3.04 14.04 -14.57
C ILE A 19 -2.33 15.42 -14.60
N HIS A 20 -1.11 15.70 -15.02
CA HIS A 20 -0.52 17.07 -14.96
C HIS A 20 -0.57 17.96 -13.67
N SER A 21 -1.26 17.59 -12.58
CA SER A 21 -1.31 18.37 -11.33
C SER A 21 0.10 18.64 -10.82
N GLU A 22 0.33 19.88 -10.37
CA GLU A 22 1.60 20.29 -9.77
C GLU A 22 1.95 19.50 -8.50
N SER A 23 0.92 18.99 -7.81
CA SER A 23 1.08 18.19 -6.58
C SER A 23 1.43 16.72 -6.81
N ARG A 24 1.56 16.27 -8.07
CA ARG A 24 1.92 14.88 -8.37
C ARG A 24 3.29 14.54 -7.79
N LEU A 25 3.36 13.43 -7.04
CA LEU A 25 4.63 12.88 -6.56
C LEU A 25 5.56 12.52 -7.73
N LYS A 26 6.82 12.95 -7.64
CA LYS A 26 7.84 12.75 -8.69
C LYS A 26 8.95 11.79 -8.28
N PHE A 27 9.26 11.72 -6.98
CA PHE A 27 10.39 10.97 -6.44
C PHE A 27 10.01 10.30 -5.11
N PRO A 28 10.68 9.20 -4.72
CA PRO A 28 10.65 8.71 -3.36
C PRO A 28 11.13 9.78 -2.37
N GLN A 29 10.43 9.91 -1.25
CA GLN A 29 10.73 10.87 -0.20
C GLN A 29 10.71 10.19 1.15
N TYR A 30 11.67 10.52 2.01
CA TYR A 30 11.81 10.02 3.37
C TYR A 30 11.67 11.15 4.39
N ARG A 31 10.98 10.87 5.49
CA ARG A 31 10.88 11.76 6.65
C ARG A 31 11.45 11.04 7.86
N ALA A 32 12.57 11.53 8.39
CA ALA A 32 13.21 10.95 9.56
C ALA A 32 12.36 11.16 10.84
N PRO A 33 12.46 10.27 11.85
CA PRO A 33 11.84 10.50 13.16
C PRO A 33 12.20 11.88 13.71
N GLY A 34 11.19 12.64 14.13
CA GLY A 34 11.36 14.01 14.63
C GLY A 34 11.59 15.10 13.58
N SER A 35 11.72 14.76 12.30
CA SER A 35 11.87 15.75 11.22
C SER A 35 10.55 16.45 10.88
N ASP A 36 10.63 17.72 10.49
CA ASP A 36 9.53 18.51 9.91
C ASP A 36 9.57 18.56 8.37
N LYS A 37 10.59 17.96 7.74
CA LYS A 37 10.87 18.05 6.29
C LYS A 37 11.02 16.68 5.63
N TRP A 38 10.71 16.65 4.34
CA TRP A 38 10.96 15.54 3.44
C TRP A 38 12.35 15.65 2.79
N GLN A 39 13.04 14.52 2.68
CA GLN A 39 14.28 14.37 1.93
C GLN A 39 14.03 13.43 0.75
N GLN A 40 14.42 13.84 -0.45
CA GLN A 40 14.38 12.96 -1.63
C GLN A 40 15.43 11.86 -1.49
N ILE A 41 15.05 10.62 -1.81
CA ILE A 41 15.93 9.44 -1.80
C ILE A 41 15.81 8.65 -3.11
N SER A 42 16.71 7.70 -3.33
CA SER A 42 16.61 6.78 -4.48
C SER A 42 15.56 5.69 -4.24
N TRP A 43 15.12 5.01 -5.31
CA TRP A 43 14.24 3.85 -5.19
C TRP A 43 14.88 2.69 -4.45
N GLU A 44 16.14 2.38 -4.73
CA GLU A 44 16.90 1.33 -4.02
C GLU A 44 16.96 1.60 -2.52
N GLU A 45 17.29 2.84 -2.14
CA GLU A 45 17.32 3.23 -0.73
C GLU A 45 15.95 3.10 -0.07
N ALA A 46 14.87 3.44 -0.77
CA ALA A 46 13.51 3.28 -0.26
C ALA A 46 13.17 1.80 -0.04
N PHE A 47 13.46 0.93 -1.01
CA PHE A 47 13.19 -0.50 -0.92
C PHE A 47 13.98 -1.15 0.21
N ASP A 48 15.29 -0.89 0.31
CA ASP A 48 16.15 -1.46 1.35
C ASP A 48 15.69 -1.06 2.76
N ARG A 49 15.37 0.22 2.96
CA ARG A 49 14.88 0.72 4.26
C ARG A 49 13.56 0.08 4.66
N ILE A 50 12.59 0.03 3.74
CA ILE A 50 11.26 -0.55 3.98
C ILE A 50 11.40 -2.05 4.27
N ALA A 51 12.15 -2.79 3.44
CA ALA A 51 12.34 -4.23 3.60
C ALA A 51 13.02 -4.58 4.93
N LYS A 52 14.03 -3.80 5.35
CA LYS A 52 14.69 -3.98 6.65
C LYS A 52 13.71 -3.82 7.81
N LEU A 53 12.95 -2.72 7.84
CA LEU A 53 11.97 -2.47 8.91
C LEU A 53 10.86 -3.53 8.94
N MET A 54 10.36 -3.93 7.77
CA MET A 54 9.37 -5.00 7.66
C MET A 54 9.89 -6.33 8.20
N LYS A 55 11.13 -6.69 7.84
CA LYS A 55 11.75 -7.94 8.30
C LYS A 55 11.97 -7.93 9.81
N GLU A 56 12.48 -6.84 10.35
CA GLU A 56 12.71 -6.67 11.80
C GLU A 56 11.40 -6.82 12.59
N ASP A 57 10.32 -6.14 12.18
CA ASP A 57 9.02 -6.25 12.85
C ASP A 57 8.40 -7.64 12.69
N ARG A 58 8.48 -8.22 11.50
CA ARG A 58 7.90 -9.54 11.23
C ARG A 58 8.60 -10.62 12.04
N ASP A 59 9.93 -10.67 12.02
CA ASP A 59 10.68 -11.69 12.76
C ASP A 59 10.44 -11.61 14.28
N ALA A 60 10.24 -10.40 14.81
CA ALA A 60 9.94 -10.19 16.23
C ALA A 60 8.51 -10.59 16.62
N ASN A 61 7.54 -10.46 15.72
CA ASN A 61 6.11 -10.53 16.06
C ASN A 61 5.31 -11.62 15.31
N TYR A 62 5.97 -12.43 14.48
CA TYR A 62 5.30 -13.49 13.72
C TYR A 62 4.78 -14.60 14.62
N GLN A 63 3.51 -14.96 14.44
CA GLN A 63 2.85 -16.02 15.18
C GLN A 63 2.74 -17.27 14.30
N ALA A 64 3.63 -18.23 14.50
CA ALA A 64 3.56 -19.53 13.83
C ALA A 64 2.37 -20.35 14.35
N GLN A 65 2.16 -20.38 15.67
CA GLN A 65 1.06 -21.07 16.33
C GLN A 65 0.26 -20.11 17.23
N ASN A 66 -1.01 -20.43 17.47
CA ASN A 66 -1.83 -19.75 18.49
C ASN A 66 -1.64 -20.38 19.89
N ALA A 67 -2.39 -19.89 20.89
CA ALA A 67 -2.33 -20.39 22.27
C ALA A 67 -2.74 -21.87 22.39
N GLU A 68 -3.56 -22.36 21.47
CA GLU A 68 -4.01 -23.75 21.38
C GLU A 68 -3.05 -24.66 20.60
N GLY A 69 -1.90 -24.16 20.14
CA GLY A 69 -0.90 -24.92 19.38
C GLY A 69 -1.25 -25.16 17.90
N VAL A 70 -2.32 -24.55 17.40
CA VAL A 70 -2.73 -24.63 15.99
C VAL A 70 -1.86 -23.69 15.15
N THR A 71 -1.33 -24.20 14.04
CA THR A 71 -0.58 -23.39 13.07
C THR A 71 -1.48 -22.32 12.45
N VAL A 72 -1.08 -21.05 12.60
CA VAL A 72 -1.82 -19.87 12.09
C VAL A 72 -0.99 -18.99 11.17
N ASN A 73 0.34 -19.04 11.26
CA ASN A 73 1.27 -18.39 10.33
C ASN A 73 0.93 -16.92 10.02
N ARG A 74 0.66 -16.11 11.04
CA ARG A 74 0.12 -14.74 10.90
C ARG A 74 1.03 -13.66 11.47
N TRP A 75 0.94 -12.48 10.89
CA TRP A 75 1.63 -11.25 11.28
C TRP A 75 0.59 -10.14 11.50
N LEU A 76 0.57 -9.57 12.70
CA LEU A 76 -0.52 -8.67 13.15
C LEU A 76 -0.06 -7.26 13.53
N THR A 77 1.24 -7.01 13.64
CA THR A 77 1.80 -5.71 14.06
C THR A 77 1.99 -4.73 12.91
N THR A 78 1.95 -5.23 11.67
CA THR A 78 1.92 -4.42 10.45
C THR A 78 0.65 -4.74 9.65
N GLY A 79 -0.05 -3.69 9.18
CA GLY A 79 -1.26 -3.78 8.37
C GLY A 79 -1.18 -2.99 7.07
N MET A 80 -2.15 -3.16 6.18
CA MET A 80 -2.22 -2.49 4.89
C MET A 80 -3.62 -1.95 4.58
N LEU A 81 -3.67 -0.73 4.05
CA LEU A 81 -4.85 -0.19 3.38
C LEU A 81 -4.63 -0.27 1.86
N CYS A 82 -5.52 -0.98 1.17
CA CYS A 82 -5.40 -1.29 -0.25
C CYS A 82 -6.25 -0.35 -1.10
N ALA A 83 -5.81 -0.10 -2.35
CA ALA A 83 -6.41 0.90 -3.22
C ALA A 83 -7.47 0.31 -4.17
N SER A 84 -8.77 0.51 -3.88
CA SER A 84 -9.87 0.17 -4.81
C SER A 84 -9.83 0.93 -6.14
N ALA A 85 -9.08 2.04 -6.21
CA ALA A 85 -8.93 2.85 -7.40
C ALA A 85 -7.83 2.36 -8.36
N SER A 86 -7.07 1.33 -7.95
CA SER A 86 -6.07 0.68 -8.80
C SER A 86 -6.69 -0.43 -9.65
N SER A 87 -5.89 -1.02 -10.56
CA SER A 87 -6.36 -2.13 -11.39
C SER A 87 -6.55 -3.43 -10.60
N ASN A 88 -7.31 -4.37 -11.17
CA ASN A 88 -7.51 -5.71 -10.59
C ASN A 88 -6.18 -6.48 -10.45
N GLU A 89 -5.27 -6.33 -11.41
CA GLU A 89 -3.95 -6.97 -11.38
C GLU A 89 -3.12 -6.45 -10.20
N THR A 90 -3.18 -5.14 -9.95
CA THR A 90 -2.53 -4.53 -8.77
C THR A 90 -3.15 -5.06 -7.47
N GLY A 91 -4.48 -5.18 -7.44
CA GLY A 91 -5.19 -5.80 -6.31
C GLY A 91 -4.75 -7.25 -6.08
N TYR A 92 -4.61 -8.04 -7.15
CA TYR A 92 -4.15 -9.43 -7.09
C TYR A 92 -2.71 -9.54 -6.58
N LEU A 93 -1.80 -8.69 -7.05
CA LEU A 93 -0.43 -8.62 -6.55
C LEU A 93 -0.40 -8.22 -5.06
N THR A 94 -1.21 -7.25 -4.66
CA THR A 94 -1.33 -6.80 -3.26
C THR A 94 -1.82 -7.92 -2.34
N GLN A 95 -2.80 -8.71 -2.80
CA GLN A 95 -3.27 -9.89 -2.08
C GLN A 95 -2.15 -10.92 -1.92
N LYS A 96 -1.41 -11.25 -2.98
CA LYS A 96 -0.29 -12.19 -2.88
C LYS A 96 0.81 -11.67 -1.95
N PHE A 97 1.19 -10.41 -2.07
CA PHE A 97 2.20 -9.77 -1.24
C PHE A 97 1.82 -9.82 0.25
N SER A 98 0.65 -9.30 0.60
CA SER A 98 0.20 -9.22 2.00
C SER A 98 0.01 -10.60 2.64
N ARG A 99 -0.64 -11.54 1.94
CA ARG A 99 -0.94 -12.87 2.50
C ARG A 99 0.29 -13.77 2.55
N ALA A 100 1.23 -13.67 1.60
CA ALA A 100 2.49 -14.39 1.69
C ALA A 100 3.33 -13.96 2.91
N LEU A 101 3.21 -12.70 3.34
CA LEU A 101 3.84 -12.19 4.56
C LEU A 101 3.09 -12.58 5.84
N GLY A 102 1.87 -13.12 5.74
CA GLY A 102 1.02 -13.52 6.87
C GLY A 102 0.12 -12.41 7.41
N MET A 103 -0.02 -11.28 6.72
CA MET A 103 -0.83 -10.15 7.20
C MET A 103 -2.32 -10.50 7.23
N LEU A 104 -3.01 -10.15 8.33
CA LEU A 104 -4.47 -10.25 8.45
C LEU A 104 -5.18 -8.90 8.50
N ALA A 105 -4.52 -7.86 9.02
CA ALA A 105 -5.02 -6.49 9.03
C ALA A 105 -4.87 -5.84 7.64
N VAL A 106 -5.75 -6.24 6.71
CA VAL A 106 -5.73 -5.83 5.30
C VAL A 106 -7.14 -5.48 4.87
N ASP A 107 -7.39 -4.21 4.57
CA ASP A 107 -8.71 -3.68 4.15
C ASP A 107 -8.58 -2.76 2.94
N ASN A 108 -9.70 -2.49 2.28
CA ASN A 108 -9.87 -1.45 1.26
C ASN A 108 -11.13 -0.61 1.55
N GLN A 109 -11.45 0.33 0.67
CA GLN A 109 -12.61 1.23 0.78
C GLN A 109 -13.98 0.54 0.81
N ALA A 110 -14.05 -0.78 0.62
CA ALA A 110 -15.30 -1.51 0.82
C ALA A 110 -15.74 -1.52 2.30
N ARG A 111 -14.81 -1.32 3.24
CA ARG A 111 -15.07 -1.30 4.68
C ARG A 111 -14.69 0.00 5.39
N VAL A 112 -13.66 0.71 4.89
CA VAL A 112 -13.13 1.95 5.49
C VAL A 112 -14.02 3.15 5.21
#